data_AF-A0A1I2UNB3-F1
#
_entry.id   AF-A0A1I2UNB3-F1
#
_cell.length_a   1.000
_cell.length_b   1.000
_cell.length_c   1.000
_cell.angle_alpha   90.00
_cell.angle_beta   90.00
_cell.angle_gamma   90.00
#
_symmetry.space_group_name_H-M   'P 1'
#
loop_
_entity.id
_entity.type
_entity.pdbx_description
1 polymer ?
#
loop_
_entity_poly.entity_id
_entity_poly.type
_entity_poly.pdbx_seq_one_letter_code
_entity_poly.pdbx_strand_id
1 'polypeptide(L)'
;MSQEAAGEGRVRVVGTAHVSADSIREVEDAIEEDRPDVVAVELDEGRYRSMKGGTPDDIEPGDLLRGNTVFQFIAYWMLSYVQAQLGERFDVEPGADMLAAVETAEKLGIDVALVDRDIQETMQRFWSRMSLLEKLRMVGGLAFGLGDARGVGVVLGVFLGFLIGPLVAVFGGSLGVGLPILARITGGVVVAVAAGAVVWTLGAAALDAEERAIAAVGVGVAAGAIAGFGLGVADSVVASFSPFLVRIVGSMAIGLLTGVVLGATVGVVANAFGGGTDGGAEEIDMSKMTDTDVVSAMMEEFREFSPGGAEALIDERDAYIAHQLVGLRQSGANVVAVVGAGHREGIERYLEHPEQLPPMSSLTGTTSGRFPWGKIVGSAISLFVVLSFVLLALSTVGNDALIELFAAWFLINGVFAAGLAKAAGARWLSALVGGGVAWMTSINPLLAPGWFTGYMELRRTPVNVTDIGRLNDLMADEERPLGELVPEMFDVPLFRLIMVVAATNVGSIVASALFVAYVLPLFALDLGGAEGVTRLMLEGARNGWNIVWGALAGGA
;
A
#
# COMPACT_ATOMS: atom_id res chain seq x y z
N MET A 1 -59.40 19.30 13.76
CA MET A 1 -59.50 17.90 14.22
C MET A 1 -58.20 17.26 13.79
N SER A 2 -57.15 17.55 14.59
CA SER A 2 -56.41 16.59 15.44
C SER A 2 -55.47 15.75 14.56
N GLN A 3 -54.15 16.00 14.46
CA GLN A 3 -53.11 15.92 15.51
C GLN A 3 -53.37 14.85 16.59
N GLU A 4 -54.09 13.79 16.21
CA GLU A 4 -54.19 12.55 17.00
C GLU A 4 -53.08 11.59 16.53
N ALA A 5 -52.02 11.54 17.35
CA ALA A 5 -51.18 10.38 17.59
C ALA A 5 -50.84 9.47 16.39
N ALA A 6 -49.97 9.92 15.49
CA ALA A 6 -48.98 8.98 14.96
C ALA A 6 -48.05 8.69 16.14
N GLY A 7 -48.08 7.46 16.66
CA GLY A 7 -47.18 7.06 17.76
C GLY A 7 -45.74 7.39 17.36
N GLU A 8 -44.92 7.85 18.32
CA GLU A 8 -43.49 7.91 18.10
C GLU A 8 -43.05 6.51 17.67
N GLY A 9 -42.46 6.39 16.48
CA GLY A 9 -41.92 5.12 16.02
C GLY A 9 -40.97 4.55 17.07
N ARG A 10 -40.76 3.24 17.07
CA ARG A 10 -39.85 2.57 18.01
C ARG A 10 -38.77 1.82 17.25
N VAL A 11 -37.58 1.73 17.82
CA VAL A 11 -36.50 0.91 17.29
C VAL A 11 -36.13 -0.10 18.37
N ARG A 12 -36.23 -1.40 18.04
CA ARG A 12 -35.67 -2.48 18.85
C ARG A 12 -34.39 -2.96 18.17
N VAL A 13 -33.28 -2.91 18.88
CA VAL A 13 -31.99 -3.40 18.38
C VAL A 13 -31.83 -4.86 18.80
N VAL A 14 -31.57 -5.74 17.84
CA VAL A 14 -31.24 -7.15 18.04
C VAL A 14 -29.77 -7.32 17.68
N GLY A 15 -28.94 -7.50 18.69
CA GLY A 15 -27.52 -7.75 18.52
C GLY A 15 -27.28 -9.21 18.17
N THR A 16 -26.49 -9.46 17.14
CA THR A 16 -26.21 -10.80 16.62
C THR A 16 -24.73 -11.13 16.75
N ALA A 17 -24.43 -12.30 17.29
CA ALA A 17 -23.10 -12.88 17.16
C ALA A 17 -23.10 -13.61 15.81
N HIS A 18 -22.51 -13.00 14.78
CA HIS A 18 -22.60 -13.31 13.34
C HIS A 18 -22.24 -14.73 12.87
N VAL A 19 -22.27 -15.73 13.75
CA VAL A 19 -21.76 -17.08 13.55
C VAL A 19 -22.48 -18.14 14.40
N SER A 20 -23.62 -17.83 15.06
CA SER A 20 -24.36 -18.81 15.86
C SER A 20 -25.76 -19.10 15.31
N ALA A 21 -26.14 -20.38 15.28
CA ALA A 21 -27.50 -20.80 14.94
C ALA A 21 -28.55 -20.26 15.93
N ASP A 22 -28.14 -19.98 17.17
CA ASP A 22 -29.00 -19.39 18.18
C ASP A 22 -29.33 -17.92 17.88
N SER A 23 -28.37 -17.15 17.33
CA SER A 23 -28.60 -15.78 16.88
C SER A 23 -29.58 -15.69 15.71
N ILE A 24 -29.56 -16.66 14.79
CA ILE A 24 -30.55 -16.74 13.70
C ILE A 24 -31.96 -16.90 14.27
N ARG A 25 -32.15 -17.84 15.21
CA ARG A 25 -33.47 -18.07 15.84
C ARG A 25 -33.95 -16.84 16.61
N GLU A 26 -33.05 -16.17 17.35
CA GLU A 26 -33.40 -14.95 18.08
C GLU A 26 -33.87 -13.83 17.16
N VAL A 27 -33.25 -13.69 15.99
CA VAL A 27 -33.66 -12.74 14.94
C VAL A 27 -35.04 -13.09 14.37
N GLU A 28 -35.25 -14.36 13.99
CA GLU A 28 -36.54 -14.83 13.47
C GLU A 28 -37.66 -14.61 14.49
N ASP A 29 -37.46 -15.04 15.74
CA ASP A 29 -38.41 -14.89 16.84
C ASP A 29 -38.74 -13.41 17.11
N ALA A 30 -37.73 -12.53 17.12
CA ALA A 30 -37.94 -11.10 17.35
C ALA A 30 -38.78 -10.44 16.24
N ILE A 31 -38.54 -10.80 14.98
CA ILE A 31 -39.30 -10.27 13.84
C ILE A 31 -40.73 -10.81 13.83
N GLU A 32 -40.91 -12.10 14.14
CA GLU A 32 -42.22 -12.74 14.19
C GLU A 32 -43.10 -12.24 15.34
N GLU A 33 -42.49 -11.99 16.51
CA GLU A 33 -43.16 -11.46 17.70
C GLU A 33 -43.54 -9.99 17.54
N ASP A 34 -42.60 -9.13 17.12
CA ASP A 34 -42.84 -7.69 17.10
C ASP A 34 -43.63 -7.20 15.90
N ARG A 35 -43.60 -7.97 14.78
CA ARG A 35 -44.23 -7.59 13.50
C ARG A 35 -44.00 -6.11 13.14
N PRO A 36 -42.74 -5.69 12.97
CA PRO A 36 -42.41 -4.30 12.68
C PRO A 36 -42.93 -3.85 11.30
N ASP A 37 -42.96 -2.54 11.09
CA ASP A 37 -43.23 -1.94 9.78
C ASP A 37 -42.01 -2.09 8.86
N VAL A 38 -40.80 -2.08 9.43
CA VAL A 38 -39.53 -2.20 8.71
C VAL A 38 -38.55 -3.09 9.49
N VAL A 39 -37.87 -4.00 8.78
CA VAL A 39 -36.69 -4.69 9.29
C VAL A 39 -35.45 -3.99 8.76
N ALA A 40 -34.66 -3.40 9.64
CA ALA A 40 -33.39 -2.77 9.29
C ALA A 40 -32.26 -3.77 9.49
N VAL A 41 -31.37 -3.92 8.51
CA VAL A 41 -30.22 -4.84 8.57
C VAL A 41 -28.91 -4.11 8.35
N GLU A 42 -27.88 -4.49 9.11
CA GLU A 42 -26.50 -3.99 8.97
C GLU A 42 -25.81 -4.58 7.72
N LEU A 43 -26.36 -4.27 6.56
CA LEU A 43 -25.82 -4.63 5.26
C LEU A 43 -25.83 -3.42 4.33
N ASP A 44 -24.78 -3.29 3.53
CA ASP A 44 -24.76 -2.41 2.37
C ASP A 44 -25.33 -3.11 1.12
N GLU A 45 -25.70 -2.33 0.12
CA GLU A 45 -26.29 -2.81 -1.13
C GLU A 45 -25.39 -3.82 -1.86
N GLY A 46 -24.06 -3.64 -1.83
CA GLY A 46 -23.10 -4.54 -2.46
C GLY A 46 -23.06 -5.89 -1.77
N ARG A 47 -22.98 -5.91 -0.44
CA ARG A 47 -23.04 -7.16 0.35
C ARG A 47 -24.39 -7.86 0.21
N TYR A 48 -25.50 -7.11 0.25
CA TYR A 48 -26.84 -7.65 0.04
C TYR A 48 -26.96 -8.41 -1.30
N ARG A 49 -26.50 -7.77 -2.40
CA ARG A 49 -26.49 -8.43 -3.73
C ARG A 49 -25.59 -9.66 -3.76
N SER A 50 -24.41 -9.59 -3.14
CA SER A 50 -23.48 -10.73 -3.07
C SER A 50 -24.11 -11.94 -2.38
N MET A 51 -24.83 -11.72 -1.28
CA MET A 51 -25.47 -12.78 -0.49
C MET A 51 -26.68 -13.38 -1.21
N LYS A 52 -27.36 -12.61 -2.08
CA LYS A 52 -28.42 -13.12 -2.98
C LYS A 52 -27.85 -13.79 -4.25
N GLY A 53 -26.54 -14.02 -4.33
CA GLY A 53 -25.89 -14.73 -5.44
C GLY A 53 -25.44 -13.86 -6.62
N GLY A 54 -25.41 -12.54 -6.45
CA GLY A 54 -24.81 -11.62 -7.42
C GLY A 54 -23.28 -11.67 -7.36
N THR A 55 -22.60 -11.67 -8.52
CA THR A 55 -21.15 -11.53 -8.57
C THR A 55 -20.74 -10.06 -8.42
N PRO A 56 -19.70 -9.74 -7.63
CA PRO A 56 -19.12 -8.40 -7.59
C PRO A 56 -18.72 -7.92 -8.99
N ASP A 57 -18.85 -6.61 -9.24
CA ASP A 57 -18.51 -6.02 -10.53
C ASP A 57 -17.01 -6.13 -10.85
N ASP A 58 -16.68 -6.34 -12.12
CA ASP A 58 -15.31 -6.30 -12.62
C ASP A 58 -14.72 -4.89 -12.50
N ILE A 59 -13.42 -4.81 -12.24
CA ILE A 59 -12.73 -3.52 -12.11
C ILE A 59 -12.62 -2.84 -13.48
N GLU A 60 -13.16 -1.63 -13.60
CA GLU A 60 -12.98 -0.85 -14.83
C GLU A 60 -11.54 -0.34 -14.96
N PRO A 61 -10.93 -0.43 -16.16
CA PRO A 61 -9.59 0.13 -16.40
C PRO A 61 -9.48 1.61 -16.00
N GLY A 62 -10.54 2.38 -16.19
CA GLY A 62 -10.57 3.82 -15.91
C GLY A 62 -10.41 4.18 -14.43
N ASP A 63 -10.80 3.29 -13.51
CA ASP A 63 -10.71 3.55 -12.07
C ASP A 63 -9.26 3.56 -11.59
N LEU A 64 -8.41 2.76 -12.23
CA LEU A 64 -6.99 2.65 -11.90
C LEU A 64 -6.21 3.94 -12.22
N LEU A 65 -6.65 4.69 -13.24
CA LEU A 65 -6.10 6.02 -13.57
C LEU A 65 -6.59 7.13 -12.63
N ARG A 66 -7.72 6.92 -11.94
CA ARG A 66 -8.24 7.87 -10.94
C ARG A 66 -7.62 7.66 -9.55
N GLY A 67 -6.92 6.55 -9.33
CA GLY A 67 -6.16 6.26 -8.12
C GLY A 67 -6.96 5.62 -6.97
N ASN A 68 -8.26 5.38 -7.14
CA ASN A 68 -9.13 4.83 -6.09
C ASN A 68 -9.01 3.31 -5.93
N THR A 69 -8.65 2.60 -7.01
CA THR A 69 -8.66 1.13 -7.07
C THR A 69 -7.66 0.47 -6.11
N VAL A 70 -6.51 1.09 -5.84
CA VAL A 70 -5.51 0.52 -4.92
C VAL A 70 -6.06 0.41 -3.50
N PHE A 71 -6.79 1.43 -3.05
CA PHE A 71 -7.42 1.41 -1.73
C PHE A 71 -8.57 0.42 -1.67
N GLN A 72 -9.34 0.28 -2.75
CA GLN A 72 -10.38 -0.74 -2.88
C GLN A 72 -9.82 -2.16 -2.74
N PHE A 73 -8.67 -2.46 -3.37
CA PHE A 73 -8.03 -3.77 -3.21
C PHE A 73 -7.54 -4.03 -1.79
N ILE A 74 -6.86 -3.07 -1.17
CA ILE A 74 -6.40 -3.21 0.22
C ILE A 74 -7.59 -3.43 1.16
N ALA A 75 -8.67 -2.67 0.94
CA ALA A 75 -9.92 -2.76 1.69
C ALA A 75 -10.52 -4.17 1.62
N TYR A 76 -10.75 -4.69 0.41
CA TYR A 76 -11.30 -6.02 0.23
C TYR A 76 -10.35 -7.12 0.67
N TRP A 77 -9.04 -6.95 0.50
CA TRP A 77 -8.04 -7.93 0.93
C TRP A 77 -8.05 -8.11 2.44
N MET A 78 -8.07 -7.00 3.17
CA MET A 78 -8.15 -7.05 4.62
C MET A 78 -9.51 -7.58 5.09
N LEU A 79 -10.62 -7.19 4.45
CA LEU A 79 -11.94 -7.71 4.79
C LEU A 79 -12.00 -9.23 4.60
N SER A 80 -11.53 -9.70 3.46
CA SER A 80 -11.45 -11.13 3.15
C SER A 80 -10.53 -11.87 4.13
N TYR A 81 -9.46 -11.23 4.60
CA TYR A 81 -8.56 -11.83 5.60
C TYR A 81 -9.26 -11.99 6.94
N VAL A 82 -9.95 -10.95 7.41
CA VAL A 82 -10.76 -11.00 8.64
C VAL A 82 -11.88 -12.04 8.51
N GLN A 83 -12.51 -12.14 7.34
CA GLN A 83 -13.54 -13.14 7.04
C GLN A 83 -12.99 -14.56 7.08
N ALA A 84 -11.83 -14.82 6.47
CA ALA A 84 -11.17 -16.12 6.49
C ALA A 84 -10.80 -16.55 7.92
N GLN A 85 -10.23 -15.64 8.72
CA GLN A 85 -9.83 -15.91 10.10
C GLN A 85 -11.01 -16.23 11.03
N LEU A 86 -12.19 -15.65 10.76
CA LEU A 86 -13.41 -15.89 11.55
C LEU A 86 -14.15 -17.15 11.09
N GLY A 87 -14.13 -17.48 9.80
CA GLY A 87 -14.81 -18.66 9.24
C GLY A 87 -14.23 -20.00 9.67
N GLU A 88 -12.93 -20.09 9.96
CA GLU A 88 -12.31 -21.35 10.40
C GLU A 88 -12.63 -21.74 11.85
N ARG A 89 -13.01 -20.77 12.70
CA ARG A 89 -13.34 -21.01 14.12
C ARG A 89 -14.82 -21.33 14.34
N PHE A 90 -15.69 -21.03 13.38
CA PHE A 90 -17.14 -21.17 13.53
C PHE A 90 -17.79 -21.68 12.23
N ASP A 91 -18.51 -22.81 12.31
CA ASP A 91 -19.10 -23.56 11.19
C ASP A 91 -20.34 -22.87 10.56
N VAL A 92 -20.34 -21.53 10.45
CA VAL A 92 -21.46 -20.70 9.96
C VAL A 92 -20.94 -19.55 9.07
N GLU A 93 -21.61 -19.33 7.94
CA GLU A 93 -21.25 -18.32 6.95
C GLU A 93 -21.51 -16.88 7.48
N PRO A 94 -20.50 -15.98 7.50
CA PRO A 94 -20.66 -14.63 8.05
C PRO A 94 -21.81 -13.84 7.41
N GLY A 95 -22.77 -13.40 8.22
CA GLY A 95 -23.96 -12.68 7.76
C GLY A 95 -25.20 -13.54 7.52
N ALA A 96 -25.15 -14.85 7.81
CA ALA A 96 -26.32 -15.74 7.71
C ALA A 96 -27.52 -15.25 8.54
N ASP A 97 -27.27 -14.62 9.69
CA ASP A 97 -28.26 -13.95 10.54
C ASP A 97 -28.94 -12.74 9.87
N MET A 98 -28.17 -11.90 9.20
CA MET A 98 -28.68 -10.77 8.41
C MET A 98 -29.53 -11.27 7.25
N LEU A 99 -29.09 -12.33 6.55
CA LEU A 99 -29.86 -12.93 5.47
C LEU A 99 -31.16 -13.55 5.99
N ALA A 100 -31.13 -14.23 7.14
CA ALA A 100 -32.32 -14.76 7.80
C ALA A 100 -33.32 -13.64 8.16
N ALA A 101 -32.83 -12.48 8.63
CA ALA A 101 -33.67 -11.31 8.87
C ALA A 101 -34.38 -10.84 7.60
N VAL A 102 -33.65 -10.71 6.49
CA VAL A 102 -34.20 -10.34 5.18
C VAL A 102 -35.23 -11.36 4.71
N GLU A 103 -34.89 -12.65 4.73
CA GLU A 103 -35.80 -13.71 4.27
C GLU A 103 -37.08 -13.77 5.12
N THR A 104 -36.97 -13.56 6.42
CA THR A 104 -38.12 -13.52 7.33
C THR A 104 -38.99 -12.30 7.04
N ALA A 105 -38.40 -11.12 6.85
CA ALA A 105 -39.13 -9.93 6.43
C ALA A 105 -39.86 -10.14 5.10
N GLU A 106 -39.19 -10.70 4.08
CA GLU A 106 -39.77 -11.03 2.79
C GLU A 106 -40.95 -12.03 2.90
N LYS A 107 -40.79 -13.09 3.71
CA LYS A 107 -41.85 -14.09 3.98
C LYS A 107 -43.08 -13.45 4.64
N LEU A 108 -42.87 -12.46 5.50
CA LEU A 108 -43.93 -11.78 6.23
C LEU A 108 -44.49 -10.55 5.49
N GLY A 109 -43.90 -10.16 4.36
CA GLY A 109 -44.28 -8.98 3.59
C GLY A 109 -43.93 -7.65 4.29
N ILE A 110 -42.86 -7.64 5.08
CA ILE A 110 -42.33 -6.47 5.80
C ILE A 110 -41.23 -5.83 4.94
N ASP A 111 -41.18 -4.49 4.94
CA ASP A 111 -40.15 -3.76 4.19
C ASP A 111 -38.75 -3.94 4.80
N VAL A 112 -37.73 -4.06 3.96
CA VAL A 112 -36.33 -4.19 4.38
C VAL A 112 -35.58 -2.89 4.13
N ALA A 113 -34.87 -2.39 5.16
CA ALA A 113 -33.99 -1.24 5.06
C ALA A 113 -32.53 -1.65 5.25
N LEU A 114 -31.69 -1.38 4.27
CA LEU A 114 -30.24 -1.52 4.35
C LEU A 114 -29.68 -0.27 5.06
N VAL A 115 -29.17 -0.42 6.28
CA VAL A 115 -28.79 0.73 7.13
C VAL A 115 -27.29 0.94 7.29
N ASP A 116 -26.47 0.12 6.63
CA ASP A 116 -25.01 0.24 6.69
C ASP A 116 -24.44 1.11 5.57
N ARG A 117 -23.23 1.61 5.79
CA ARG A 117 -22.46 2.39 4.82
C ARG A 117 -21.78 1.43 3.84
N ASP A 118 -21.58 1.90 2.61
CA ASP A 118 -20.75 1.20 1.63
C ASP A 118 -19.42 0.74 2.25
N ILE A 119 -19.13 -0.56 2.13
CA ILE A 119 -17.96 -1.14 2.76
C ILE A 119 -16.66 -0.50 2.26
N GLN A 120 -16.56 -0.13 0.98
CA GLN A 120 -15.35 0.51 0.46
C GLN A 120 -15.15 1.89 1.09
N GLU A 121 -16.23 2.65 1.30
CA GLU A 121 -16.17 3.91 2.03
C GLU A 121 -15.73 3.71 3.48
N THR A 122 -16.32 2.73 4.18
CA THR A 122 -15.93 2.36 5.54
C THR A 122 -14.44 2.01 5.63
N MET A 123 -13.95 1.19 4.70
CA MET A 123 -12.55 0.78 4.65
C MET A 123 -11.59 1.93 4.29
N GLN A 124 -11.98 2.83 3.37
CA GLN A 124 -11.19 4.02 3.07
C GLN A 124 -11.05 4.92 4.29
N ARG A 125 -12.13 5.07 5.07
CA ARG A 125 -12.13 5.89 6.27
C ARG A 125 -11.30 5.25 7.38
N PHE A 126 -11.43 3.94 7.58
CA PHE A 126 -10.54 3.14 8.42
C PHE A 126 -9.06 3.43 8.13
N TRP A 127 -8.67 3.35 6.86
CA TRP A 127 -7.30 3.67 6.47
C TRP A 127 -6.95 5.15 6.67
N SER A 128 -7.88 6.08 6.42
CA SER A 128 -7.61 7.51 6.54
C SER A 128 -7.36 7.97 7.99
N ARG A 129 -8.06 7.33 8.94
CA ARG A 129 -8.00 7.61 10.37
C ARG A 129 -6.78 7.02 11.02
N MET A 130 -6.26 5.91 10.49
CA MET A 130 -5.04 5.31 10.99
C MET A 130 -3.80 6.20 10.81
N SER A 131 -2.96 6.21 11.84
CA SER A 131 -1.61 6.78 11.80
C SER A 131 -0.67 5.97 10.90
N LEU A 132 0.46 6.56 10.51
CA LEU A 132 1.46 5.85 9.69
C LEU A 132 2.01 4.60 10.43
N LEU A 133 2.16 4.68 11.75
CA LEU A 133 2.66 3.57 12.56
C LEU A 133 1.63 2.42 12.65
N GLU A 134 0.35 2.74 12.82
CA GLU A 134 -0.74 1.75 12.82
C GLU A 134 -0.80 1.00 11.48
N LYS A 135 -0.70 1.73 10.36
CA LYS A 135 -0.66 1.13 9.01
C LYS A 135 0.53 0.21 8.81
N LEU A 136 1.72 0.66 9.22
CA LEU A 136 2.95 -0.14 9.08
C LEU A 136 2.89 -1.42 9.93
N ARG A 137 2.34 -1.34 11.14
CA ARG A 137 2.15 -2.52 12.01
C ARG A 137 1.17 -3.51 11.39
N MET A 138 0.01 -3.04 10.93
CA MET A 138 -1.02 -3.90 10.35
C MET A 138 -0.54 -4.55 9.03
N VAL A 139 0.03 -3.79 8.10
CA VAL A 139 0.60 -4.36 6.85
C VAL A 139 1.78 -5.27 7.15
N GLY A 140 2.61 -4.92 8.13
CA GLY A 140 3.75 -5.73 8.55
C GLY A 140 3.33 -7.09 9.11
N GLY A 141 2.26 -7.13 9.91
CA GLY A 141 1.69 -8.37 10.42
C GLY A 141 1.10 -9.27 9.33
N LEU A 142 0.43 -8.68 8.33
CA LEU A 142 -0.28 -9.42 7.28
C LEU A 142 0.63 -9.91 6.14
N ALA A 143 1.63 -9.12 5.71
CA ALA A 143 2.33 -9.37 4.45
C ALA A 143 3.40 -10.49 4.51
N PHE A 144 3.81 -10.89 5.71
CA PHE A 144 4.97 -11.78 5.83
C PHE A 144 4.82 -12.94 6.79
N GLY A 145 3.82 -12.99 7.67
CA GLY A 145 3.77 -13.99 8.77
C GLY A 145 5.02 -13.96 9.70
N LEU A 146 6.01 -13.13 9.37
CA LEU A 146 7.17 -12.77 10.17
C LEU A 146 6.65 -11.84 11.26
N GLY A 147 6.05 -12.41 12.30
CA GLY A 147 5.67 -11.69 13.52
C GLY A 147 6.84 -10.93 14.18
N ASP A 148 8.08 -11.13 13.70
CA ASP A 148 9.26 -10.42 14.15
C ASP A 148 9.48 -9.12 13.36
N ALA A 149 9.29 -7.98 14.02
CA ALA A 149 9.58 -6.63 13.52
C ALA A 149 10.99 -6.47 12.90
N ARG A 150 11.90 -7.40 13.17
CA ARG A 150 13.24 -7.52 12.61
C ARG A 150 13.23 -7.81 11.11
N GLY A 151 12.37 -8.72 10.64
CA GLY A 151 12.28 -9.11 9.22
C GLY A 151 11.81 -7.95 8.35
N VAL A 152 10.74 -7.29 8.78
CA VAL A 152 10.21 -6.05 8.17
C VAL A 152 11.29 -4.97 8.14
N GLY A 153 12.04 -4.83 9.24
CA GLY A 153 13.17 -3.91 9.33
C GLY A 153 14.22 -4.14 8.25
N VAL A 154 14.65 -5.39 8.02
CA VAL A 154 15.66 -5.72 7.01
C VAL A 154 15.19 -5.39 5.59
N VAL A 155 13.94 -5.74 5.24
CA VAL A 155 13.38 -5.47 3.90
C VAL A 155 13.29 -3.97 3.63
N LEU A 156 12.75 -3.20 4.57
CA LEU A 156 12.74 -1.74 4.51
C LEU A 156 14.16 -1.18 4.41
N GLY A 157 15.10 -1.80 5.12
CA GLY A 157 16.51 -1.45 5.07
C GLY A 157 17.12 -1.62 3.69
N VAL A 158 16.87 -2.74 3.01
CA VAL A 158 17.34 -2.96 1.62
C VAL A 158 16.77 -1.89 0.69
N PHE A 159 15.46 -1.61 0.78
CA PHE A 159 14.80 -0.58 -0.04
C PHE A 159 15.41 0.81 0.20
N LEU A 160 15.55 1.22 1.46
CA LEU A 160 16.21 2.47 1.82
C LEU A 160 17.65 2.51 1.34
N GLY A 161 18.35 1.39 1.40
CA GLY A 161 19.73 1.28 0.94
C GLY A 161 19.89 1.52 -0.56
N PHE A 162 18.92 1.07 -1.37
CA PHE A 162 18.86 1.39 -2.80
C PHE A 162 18.66 2.90 -3.07
N LEU A 163 18.04 3.64 -2.14
CA LEU A 163 17.89 5.10 -2.23
C LEU A 163 19.10 5.85 -1.67
N ILE A 164 19.73 5.33 -0.61
CA ILE A 164 20.92 5.92 0.01
C ILE A 164 22.14 5.80 -0.91
N GLY A 165 22.29 4.68 -1.63
CA GLY A 165 23.45 4.46 -2.51
C GLY A 165 23.68 5.57 -3.55
N PRO A 166 22.65 5.97 -4.32
CA PRO A 166 22.69 7.14 -5.19
C PRO A 166 23.08 8.44 -4.47
N LEU A 167 22.58 8.68 -3.25
CA LEU A 167 22.97 9.86 -2.46
C LEU A 167 24.44 9.82 -2.06
N VAL A 168 24.98 8.65 -1.72
CA VAL A 168 26.41 8.46 -1.45
C VAL A 168 27.24 8.71 -2.73
N ALA A 169 26.74 8.37 -3.90
CA ALA A 169 27.44 8.66 -5.16
C ALA A 169 27.57 10.17 -5.44
N VAL A 170 26.54 10.95 -5.08
CA VAL A 170 26.48 12.40 -5.31
C VAL A 170 27.21 13.17 -4.21
N PHE A 171 26.92 12.86 -2.94
CA PHE A 171 27.37 13.61 -1.79
C PHE A 171 28.51 12.95 -1.01
N GLY A 172 28.86 11.69 -1.32
CA GLY A 172 29.89 10.96 -0.59
C GLY A 172 31.23 11.69 -0.57
N GLY A 173 31.61 12.35 -1.66
CA GLY A 173 32.85 13.13 -1.74
C GLY A 173 32.94 14.25 -0.70
N SER A 174 31.85 14.96 -0.38
CA SER A 174 31.85 16.00 0.65
C SER A 174 31.88 15.43 2.07
N LEU A 175 31.44 14.19 2.23
CA LEU A 175 31.49 13.44 3.49
C LEU A 175 32.79 12.63 3.66
N GLY A 176 33.77 12.81 2.76
CA GLY A 176 35.04 12.08 2.78
C GLY A 176 35.01 10.69 2.14
N VAL A 177 33.84 10.26 1.63
CA VAL A 177 33.65 9.02 0.85
C VAL A 177 34.00 9.26 -0.62
N GLY A 178 35.31 9.40 -0.87
CA GLY A 178 35.86 9.55 -2.22
C GLY A 178 36.08 8.23 -2.96
N LEU A 179 36.54 8.32 -4.21
CA LEU A 179 36.89 7.15 -5.05
C LEU A 179 37.80 6.11 -4.37
N PRO A 180 38.82 6.47 -3.55
CA PRO A 180 39.65 5.46 -2.87
C PRO A 180 38.87 4.57 -1.90
N ILE A 181 37.87 5.13 -1.20
CA ILE A 181 37.02 4.37 -0.28
C ILE A 181 36.03 3.51 -1.08
N LEU A 182 35.44 4.08 -2.13
CA LEU A 182 34.53 3.35 -3.03
C LEU A 182 35.23 2.18 -3.74
N ALA A 183 36.51 2.34 -4.11
CA ALA A 183 37.33 1.29 -4.70
C ALA A 183 37.55 0.12 -3.73
N ARG A 184 37.88 0.41 -2.47
CA ARG A 184 38.02 -0.62 -1.42
C ARG A 184 36.74 -1.41 -1.21
N ILE A 185 35.62 -0.70 -1.11
CA ILE A 185 34.31 -1.31 -0.92
C ILE A 185 33.92 -2.14 -2.15
N THR A 186 34.19 -1.63 -3.36
CA THR A 186 34.00 -2.38 -4.61
C THR A 186 34.83 -3.66 -4.61
N GLY A 187 36.08 -3.61 -4.16
CA GLY A 187 36.93 -4.79 -4.00
C GLY A 187 36.35 -5.81 -3.02
N GLY A 188 35.80 -5.34 -1.90
CA GLY A 188 35.06 -6.18 -0.97
C GLY A 188 33.84 -6.86 -1.63
N VAL A 189 33.05 -6.13 -2.41
CA VAL A 189 31.90 -6.68 -3.14
C VAL A 189 32.33 -7.75 -4.15
N VAL A 190 33.40 -7.51 -4.91
CA VAL A 190 33.94 -8.48 -5.87
C VAL A 190 34.32 -9.78 -5.17
N VAL A 191 35.01 -9.69 -4.04
CA VAL A 191 35.38 -10.87 -3.24
C VAL A 191 34.16 -11.54 -2.64
N ALA A 192 33.16 -10.77 -2.17
CA ALA A 192 31.93 -11.32 -1.64
C ALA A 192 31.18 -12.15 -2.67
N VAL A 193 31.02 -11.62 -3.89
CA VAL A 193 30.35 -12.32 -4.99
C VAL A 193 31.15 -13.56 -5.40
N ALA A 194 32.48 -13.45 -5.52
CA ALA A 194 33.32 -14.58 -5.88
C ALA A 194 33.27 -15.70 -4.84
N ALA A 195 33.43 -15.37 -3.55
CA ALA A 195 33.37 -16.32 -2.46
C ALA A 195 31.97 -16.96 -2.34
N GLY A 196 30.91 -16.15 -2.46
CA GLY A 196 29.54 -16.65 -2.46
C GLY A 196 29.26 -17.59 -3.62
N ALA A 197 29.73 -17.28 -4.84
CA ALA A 197 29.61 -18.16 -5.99
C ALA A 197 30.35 -19.49 -5.82
N VAL A 198 31.54 -19.46 -5.20
CA VAL A 198 32.28 -20.68 -4.85
C VAL A 198 31.51 -21.53 -3.85
N VAL A 199 30.96 -20.94 -2.79
CA VAL A 199 30.15 -21.66 -1.80
C VAL A 199 28.86 -22.19 -2.42
N TRP A 200 28.21 -21.42 -3.29
CA TRP A 200 27.01 -21.86 -4.01
C TRP A 200 27.29 -23.04 -4.94
N THR A 201 28.41 -23.02 -5.66
CA THR A 201 28.75 -24.09 -6.60
C THR A 201 29.22 -25.36 -5.89
N LEU A 202 30.10 -25.23 -4.89
CA LEU A 202 30.64 -26.38 -4.15
C LEU A 202 29.65 -26.96 -3.13
N GLY A 203 28.81 -26.10 -2.54
CA GLY A 203 27.78 -26.50 -1.58
C GLY A 203 26.65 -27.32 -2.22
N ALA A 204 26.51 -27.31 -3.55
CA ALA A 204 25.48 -28.07 -4.26
C ALA A 204 25.55 -29.59 -4.03
N ALA A 205 26.71 -30.11 -3.61
CA ALA A 205 26.89 -31.53 -3.32
C ALA A 205 26.53 -31.91 -1.87
N ALA A 206 26.33 -30.94 -0.98
CA ALA A 206 26.25 -31.19 0.47
C ALA A 206 25.12 -30.44 1.19
N LEU A 207 24.57 -29.38 0.59
CA LEU A 207 23.55 -28.52 1.18
C LEU A 207 22.33 -28.47 0.25
N ASP A 208 21.15 -28.33 0.83
CA ASP A 208 19.95 -28.01 0.06
C ASP A 208 19.99 -26.57 -0.50
N ALA A 209 18.99 -26.18 -1.29
CA ALA A 209 19.00 -24.89 -1.96
C ALA A 209 18.99 -23.69 -1.00
N GLU A 210 18.34 -23.83 0.15
CA GLU A 210 18.15 -22.76 1.14
C GLU A 210 19.41 -22.60 2.00
N GLU A 211 19.90 -23.69 2.59
CA GLU A 211 21.14 -23.73 3.37
C GLU A 211 22.33 -23.23 2.54
N ARG A 212 22.36 -23.60 1.25
CA ARG A 212 23.38 -23.15 0.31
C ARG A 212 23.29 -21.66 0.01
N ALA A 213 22.08 -21.10 -0.09
CA ALA A 213 21.88 -19.67 -0.28
C ALA A 213 22.40 -18.89 0.95
N ILE A 214 22.02 -19.33 2.14
CA ILE A 214 22.42 -18.73 3.41
C ILE A 214 23.95 -18.80 3.57
N ALA A 215 24.55 -19.97 3.33
CA ALA A 215 25.99 -20.16 3.41
C ALA A 215 26.74 -19.28 2.39
N ALA A 216 26.24 -19.20 1.15
CA ALA A 216 26.85 -18.40 0.10
C ALA A 216 26.83 -16.90 0.45
N VAL A 217 25.71 -16.39 0.94
CA VAL A 217 25.59 -14.99 1.38
C VAL A 217 26.48 -14.75 2.60
N GLY A 218 26.42 -15.59 3.62
CA GLY A 218 27.17 -15.43 4.86
C GLY A 218 28.68 -15.43 4.65
N VAL A 219 29.20 -16.43 3.92
CA VAL A 219 30.63 -16.52 3.60
C VAL A 219 31.05 -15.40 2.66
N GLY A 220 30.22 -15.07 1.66
CA GLY A 220 30.46 -13.96 0.76
C GLY A 220 30.64 -12.64 1.50
N VAL A 221 29.67 -12.26 2.33
CA VAL A 221 29.71 -11.02 3.12
C VAL A 221 30.94 -10.97 4.03
N ALA A 222 31.25 -12.07 4.73
CA ALA A 222 32.42 -12.14 5.60
C ALA A 222 33.74 -11.97 4.84
N ALA A 223 33.91 -12.70 3.73
CA ALA A 223 35.10 -12.61 2.88
C ALA A 223 35.25 -11.22 2.26
N GLY A 224 34.15 -10.63 1.81
CA GLY A 224 34.13 -9.28 1.26
C GLY A 224 34.48 -8.20 2.28
N ALA A 225 33.98 -8.31 3.50
CA ALA A 225 34.33 -7.38 4.58
C ALA A 225 35.84 -7.41 4.89
N ILE A 226 36.44 -8.60 4.96
CA ILE A 226 37.88 -8.77 5.17
C ILE A 226 38.68 -8.17 4.00
N ALA A 227 38.28 -8.48 2.77
CA ALA A 227 38.98 -8.01 1.57
C ALA A 227 38.89 -6.48 1.39
N GLY A 228 37.73 -5.88 1.68
CA GLY A 228 37.49 -4.45 1.54
C GLY A 228 38.22 -3.59 2.59
N PHE A 229 38.54 -4.14 3.77
CA PHE A 229 39.18 -3.39 4.85
C PHE A 229 40.66 -3.74 5.12
N GLY A 230 41.15 -4.90 4.70
CA GLY A 230 42.41 -5.42 5.27
C GLY A 230 43.55 -5.76 4.32
N LEU A 231 43.28 -6.13 3.05
CA LEU A 231 44.26 -6.93 2.31
C LEU A 231 44.53 -6.52 0.85
N GLY A 232 43.72 -5.63 0.26
CA GLY A 232 43.92 -5.16 -1.12
C GLY A 232 43.89 -6.29 -2.18
N VAL A 233 43.33 -7.46 -1.83
CA VAL A 233 43.37 -8.68 -2.67
C VAL A 233 42.67 -8.46 -4.02
N ALA A 234 41.69 -7.57 -4.04
CA ALA A 234 40.94 -7.21 -5.23
C ALA A 234 41.44 -5.94 -5.92
N ASP A 235 42.47 -5.26 -5.42
CA ASP A 235 42.90 -3.95 -5.93
C ASP A 235 43.29 -4.00 -7.41
N SER A 236 43.94 -5.08 -7.85
CA SER A 236 44.30 -5.32 -9.25
C SER A 236 43.07 -5.49 -10.14
N VAL A 237 42.03 -6.15 -9.65
CA VAL A 237 40.75 -6.33 -10.37
C VAL A 237 39.99 -5.02 -10.40
N VAL A 238 39.88 -4.31 -9.27
CA VAL A 238 39.19 -3.02 -9.18
C VAL A 238 39.89 -1.95 -10.02
N ALA A 239 41.22 -1.98 -10.12
CA ALA A 239 41.98 -1.08 -10.99
C ALA A 239 41.67 -1.26 -12.48
N SER A 240 41.14 -2.43 -12.89
CA SER A 240 40.66 -2.65 -14.26
C SER A 240 39.28 -2.02 -14.52
N PHE A 241 38.55 -1.64 -13.47
CA PHE A 241 37.24 -1.03 -13.59
C PHE A 241 37.34 0.47 -13.86
N SER A 242 36.36 1.00 -14.60
CA SER A 242 36.26 2.44 -14.78
C SER A 242 35.91 3.13 -13.45
N PRO A 243 36.37 4.37 -13.21
CA PRO A 243 35.98 5.13 -12.01
C PRO A 243 34.46 5.28 -11.85
N PHE A 244 33.74 5.26 -12.98
CA PHE A 244 32.29 5.24 -13.03
C PHE A 244 31.70 3.96 -12.42
N LEU A 245 32.19 2.79 -12.83
CA LEU A 245 31.74 1.50 -12.29
C LEU A 245 32.07 1.38 -10.80
N VAL A 246 33.29 1.79 -10.41
CA VAL A 246 33.72 1.82 -9.00
C VAL A 246 32.82 2.72 -8.17
N ARG A 247 32.43 3.89 -8.70
CA ARG A 247 31.50 4.78 -8.01
C ARG A 247 30.16 4.08 -7.80
N ILE A 248 29.55 3.50 -8.83
CA ILE A 248 28.26 2.80 -8.74
C ILE A 248 28.31 1.67 -7.72
N VAL A 249 29.24 0.72 -7.89
CA VAL A 249 29.28 -0.48 -7.05
C VAL A 249 29.60 -0.09 -5.60
N GLY A 250 30.58 0.78 -5.40
CA GLY A 250 30.99 1.23 -4.06
C GLY A 250 29.88 1.97 -3.34
N SER A 251 29.19 2.91 -4.01
CA SER A 251 28.16 3.73 -3.34
C SER A 251 26.88 2.93 -3.09
N MET A 252 26.48 2.04 -4.02
CA MET A 252 25.37 1.12 -3.80
C MET A 252 25.64 0.16 -2.65
N ALA A 253 26.85 -0.38 -2.54
CA ALA A 253 27.21 -1.26 -1.44
C ALA A 253 27.16 -0.55 -0.07
N ILE A 254 27.65 0.70 0.00
CA ILE A 254 27.48 1.53 1.20
C ILE A 254 26.00 1.73 1.50
N GLY A 255 25.23 2.15 0.48
CA GLY A 255 23.80 2.39 0.60
C GLY A 255 23.06 1.18 1.17
N LEU A 256 23.23 0.01 0.55
CA LEU A 256 22.62 -1.24 1.00
C LEU A 256 23.03 -1.62 2.42
N LEU A 257 24.32 -1.51 2.76
CA LEU A 257 24.80 -1.82 4.10
C LEU A 257 24.21 -0.86 5.14
N THR A 258 24.23 0.45 4.87
CA THR A 258 23.62 1.47 5.74
C THR A 258 22.13 1.23 5.89
N GLY A 259 21.44 0.96 4.78
CA GLY A 259 20.01 0.68 4.75
C GLY A 259 19.65 -0.53 5.61
N VAL A 260 20.30 -1.68 5.38
CA VAL A 260 20.06 -2.91 6.16
C VAL A 260 20.36 -2.70 7.64
N VAL A 261 21.45 -2.01 8.00
CA VAL A 261 21.78 -1.72 9.40
C VAL A 261 20.73 -0.83 10.05
N LEU A 262 20.31 0.25 9.39
CA LEU A 262 19.26 1.14 9.89
C LEU A 262 17.92 0.38 10.02
N GLY A 263 17.56 -0.38 9.01
CA GLY A 263 16.35 -1.18 8.97
C GLY A 263 16.30 -2.24 10.08
N ALA A 264 17.38 -3.01 10.23
CA ALA A 264 17.50 -3.99 11.32
C ALA A 264 17.48 -3.31 12.70
N THR A 265 18.13 -2.15 12.86
CA THR A 265 18.10 -1.39 14.11
C THR A 265 16.68 -0.91 14.45
N VAL A 266 15.99 -0.35 13.46
CA VAL A 266 14.58 0.04 13.60
C VAL A 266 13.71 -1.16 13.94
N GLY A 267 13.93 -2.31 13.31
CA GLY A 267 13.22 -3.55 13.62
C GLY A 267 13.46 -4.03 15.05
N VAL A 268 14.70 -3.97 15.54
CA VAL A 268 15.05 -4.31 16.93
C VAL A 268 14.43 -3.34 17.93
N VAL A 269 14.48 -2.03 17.64
CA VAL A 269 13.88 -0.99 18.49
C VAL A 269 12.36 -1.14 18.50
N ALA A 270 11.73 -1.33 17.34
CA ALA A 270 10.29 -1.59 17.24
C ALA A 270 9.88 -2.81 18.06
N ASN A 271 10.67 -3.89 18.01
CA ASN A 271 10.44 -5.07 18.85
C ASN A 271 10.56 -4.75 20.36
N ALA A 272 11.56 -3.96 20.76
CA ALA A 272 11.79 -3.60 22.16
C ALA A 272 10.72 -2.67 22.75
N PHE A 273 10.01 -1.90 21.92
CA PHE A 273 8.93 -0.99 22.33
C PHE A 273 7.52 -1.57 22.05
N GLY A 274 7.37 -2.90 22.05
CA GLY A 274 6.06 -3.56 21.97
C GLY A 274 5.49 -3.71 20.56
N GLY A 275 6.34 -3.68 19.53
CA GLY A 275 5.97 -4.02 18.15
C GLY A 275 6.14 -5.50 17.80
N GLY A 276 6.53 -6.34 18.76
CA GLY A 276 6.49 -7.80 18.63
C GLY A 276 5.18 -8.32 19.21
N THR A 277 4.57 -9.28 18.52
CA THR A 277 3.32 -9.98 18.90
C THR A 277 3.51 -10.93 20.09
N ASP A 278 4.33 -10.54 21.08
CA ASP A 278 4.57 -11.28 22.32
C ASP A 278 3.99 -10.53 23.52
N GLY A 279 2.94 -9.73 23.28
CA GLY A 279 2.02 -9.28 24.32
C GLY A 279 1.10 -10.45 24.64
N GLY A 280 1.35 -11.08 25.80
CA GLY A 280 0.75 -12.34 26.19
C GLY A 280 -0.73 -12.43 25.85
N ALA A 281 -1.07 -13.46 25.07
CA ALA A 281 -2.34 -14.13 25.25
C ALA A 281 -2.37 -14.61 26.72
N GLU A 282 -2.85 -13.75 27.62
CA GLU A 282 -3.61 -14.26 28.74
C GLU A 282 -4.68 -15.12 28.08
N GLU A 283 -4.54 -16.43 28.24
CA GLU A 283 -5.53 -17.41 27.85
C GLU A 283 -6.78 -17.10 28.68
N ILE A 284 -7.55 -16.11 28.22
CA ILE A 284 -8.87 -15.81 28.75
C ILE A 284 -9.63 -17.11 28.58
N ASP A 285 -10.11 -17.69 29.68
CA ASP A 285 -10.88 -18.92 29.71
C ASP A 285 -12.21 -18.70 28.98
N MET A 286 -12.17 -18.72 27.64
CA MET A 286 -13.29 -18.47 26.72
C MET A 286 -14.44 -19.44 26.95
N SER A 287 -14.19 -20.56 27.65
CA SER A 287 -15.19 -21.59 27.95
C SER A 287 -16.30 -21.14 28.93
N LYS A 288 -16.18 -19.94 29.51
CA LYS A 288 -17.14 -19.40 30.49
C LYS A 288 -17.75 -18.04 30.14
N MET A 289 -17.40 -17.47 28.99
CA MET A 289 -17.88 -16.16 28.56
C MET A 289 -19.02 -16.33 27.55
N THR A 290 -20.00 -15.41 27.56
CA THR A 290 -20.97 -15.38 26.45
C THR A 290 -20.27 -14.90 25.18
N ASP A 291 -20.77 -15.27 24.00
CA ASP A 291 -20.18 -14.82 22.73
C ASP A 291 -20.09 -13.28 22.66
N THR A 292 -21.06 -12.58 23.28
CA THR A 292 -21.06 -11.11 23.43
C THR A 292 -19.89 -10.60 24.27
N ASP A 293 -19.55 -11.26 25.38
CA ASP A 293 -18.44 -10.85 26.25
C ASP A 293 -17.09 -11.04 25.56
N VAL A 294 -16.95 -12.08 24.74
CA VAL A 294 -15.74 -12.34 23.94
C VAL A 294 -15.58 -11.26 22.87
N VAL A 295 -16.66 -10.94 22.15
CA VAL A 295 -16.65 -9.88 21.14
C VAL A 295 -16.27 -8.53 21.76
N SER A 296 -16.83 -8.18 22.92
CA SER A 296 -16.49 -6.94 23.63
C SER A 296 -15.02 -6.88 24.03
N ALA A 297 -14.44 -7.97 24.55
CA ALA A 297 -13.03 -8.04 24.90
C ALA A 297 -12.12 -7.86 23.66
N MET A 298 -12.46 -8.52 22.54
CA MET A 298 -11.72 -8.38 21.27
C MET A 298 -11.81 -6.96 20.70
N MET A 299 -12.95 -6.29 20.84
CA MET A 299 -13.11 -4.90 20.40
C MET A 299 -12.27 -3.94 21.24
N GLU A 300 -12.15 -4.18 22.55
CA GLU A 300 -11.30 -3.36 23.43
C GLU A 300 -9.80 -3.53 23.10
N GLU A 301 -9.36 -4.77 22.87
CA GLU A 301 -7.98 -5.05 22.43
C GLU A 301 -7.69 -4.39 21.07
N PHE A 302 -8.64 -4.44 20.14
CA PHE A 302 -8.52 -3.75 18.85
C PHE A 302 -8.45 -2.23 19.01
N ARG A 303 -9.23 -1.63 19.94
CA ARG A 303 -9.17 -0.20 20.25
C ARG A 303 -7.82 0.21 20.81
N GLU A 304 -7.19 -0.62 21.64
CA GLU A 304 -5.84 -0.36 22.16
C GLU A 304 -4.77 -0.49 21.05
N PHE A 305 -4.89 -1.50 20.19
CA PHE A 305 -3.97 -1.73 19.08
C PHE A 305 -4.06 -0.66 17.97
N SER A 306 -5.28 -0.27 17.59
CA SER A 306 -5.55 0.71 16.55
C SER A 306 -6.70 1.67 16.92
N PRO A 307 -6.41 2.71 17.72
CA PRO A 307 -7.41 3.70 18.12
C PRO A 307 -8.09 4.38 16.92
N GLY A 308 -7.31 4.82 15.92
CA GLY A 308 -7.86 5.44 14.71
C GLY A 308 -8.65 4.45 13.84
N GLY A 309 -8.28 3.17 13.88
CA GLY A 309 -8.99 2.11 13.18
C GLY A 309 -10.36 1.84 13.80
N ALA A 310 -10.40 1.70 15.13
CA ALA A 310 -11.64 1.49 15.87
C ALA A 310 -12.60 2.68 15.79
N GLU A 311 -12.09 3.92 15.80
CA GLU A 311 -12.93 5.11 15.58
C GLU A 311 -13.68 5.03 14.25
N ALA A 312 -13.04 4.55 13.19
CA ALA A 312 -13.65 4.49 11.86
C ALA A 312 -14.56 3.28 11.61
N LEU A 313 -14.17 2.09 12.09
CA LEU A 313 -14.89 0.84 11.87
C LEU A 313 -16.03 0.65 12.85
N ILE A 314 -15.93 1.21 14.06
CA ILE A 314 -16.91 1.06 15.12
C ILE A 314 -17.64 2.38 15.32
N ASP A 315 -16.99 3.40 15.88
CA ASP A 315 -17.70 4.60 16.36
C ASP A 315 -18.40 5.38 15.24
N GLU A 316 -17.72 5.61 14.11
CA GLU A 316 -18.31 6.26 12.94
C GLU A 316 -19.40 5.42 12.27
N ARG A 317 -19.26 4.08 12.29
CA ARG A 317 -20.20 3.15 11.68
C ARG A 317 -21.48 3.07 12.52
N ASP A 318 -21.35 2.98 13.84
CA ASP A 318 -22.46 3.06 14.81
C ASP A 318 -23.24 4.35 14.61
N ALA A 319 -22.54 5.49 14.52
CA ALA A 319 -23.17 6.78 14.30
C ALA A 319 -23.91 6.85 12.95
N TYR A 320 -23.37 6.22 11.90
CA TYR A 320 -24.03 6.16 10.59
C TYR A 320 -25.32 5.33 10.65
N ILE A 321 -25.25 4.12 11.21
CA ILE A 321 -26.41 3.22 11.35
C ILE A 321 -27.48 3.88 12.22
N ALA A 322 -27.07 4.48 13.35
CA ALA A 322 -27.97 5.19 14.24
C ALA A 322 -28.67 6.37 13.53
N HIS A 323 -28.01 7.11 12.63
CA HIS A 323 -28.67 8.13 11.80
C HIS A 323 -29.81 7.56 10.96
N GLN A 324 -29.58 6.41 10.30
CA GLN A 324 -30.60 5.74 9.49
C GLN A 324 -31.79 5.29 10.35
N LEU A 325 -31.50 4.66 11.50
CA LEU A 325 -32.52 4.19 12.43
C LEU A 325 -33.33 5.32 13.05
N VAL A 326 -32.68 6.44 13.43
CA VAL A 326 -33.37 7.64 13.91
C VAL A 326 -34.28 8.21 12.82
N GLY A 327 -33.83 8.21 11.55
CA GLY A 327 -34.65 8.63 10.41
C GLY A 327 -35.92 7.78 10.24
N LEU A 328 -35.79 6.45 10.32
CA LEU A 328 -36.93 5.52 10.28
C LEU A 328 -37.87 5.70 11.48
N ARG A 329 -37.31 5.90 12.68
CA ARG A 329 -38.10 6.19 13.88
C ARG A 329 -38.92 7.48 13.72
N GLN A 330 -38.30 8.52 13.18
CA GLN A 330 -38.92 9.83 12.96
C GLN A 330 -39.98 9.83 11.85
N SER A 331 -39.94 8.87 10.93
CA SER A 331 -41.03 8.66 9.95
C SER A 331 -42.25 7.98 10.56
N GLY A 332 -42.17 7.54 11.82
CA GLY A 332 -43.24 6.86 12.55
C GLY A 332 -43.21 5.34 12.42
N ALA A 333 -42.15 4.76 11.84
CA ALA A 333 -42.04 3.32 11.67
C ALA A 333 -41.65 2.61 12.97
N ASN A 334 -42.23 1.43 13.20
CA ASN A 334 -41.72 0.46 14.15
C ASN A 334 -40.66 -0.38 13.45
N VAL A 335 -39.44 -0.37 13.98
CA VAL A 335 -38.27 -0.99 13.37
C VAL A 335 -37.70 -2.07 14.28
N VAL A 336 -37.43 -3.24 13.72
CA VAL A 336 -36.48 -4.21 14.31
C VAL A 336 -35.18 -4.06 13.55
N ALA A 337 -34.12 -3.63 14.24
CA ALA A 337 -32.79 -3.41 13.69
C ALA A 337 -31.89 -4.59 14.06
N VAL A 338 -31.51 -5.39 13.08
CA VAL A 338 -30.58 -6.51 13.24
C VAL A 338 -29.17 -5.99 12.95
N VAL A 339 -28.32 -6.00 13.97
CA VAL A 339 -26.95 -5.44 13.95
C VAL A 339 -25.98 -6.42 14.59
N GLY A 340 -24.69 -6.30 14.29
CA GLY A 340 -23.64 -7.05 14.95
C GLY A 340 -23.55 -6.70 16.43
N ALA A 341 -23.25 -7.69 17.28
CA ALA A 341 -23.17 -7.52 18.73
C ALA A 341 -22.19 -6.40 19.14
N GLY A 342 -21.09 -6.21 18.42
CA GLY A 342 -20.12 -5.14 18.66
C GLY A 342 -20.62 -3.72 18.40
N HIS A 343 -21.70 -3.56 17.61
CA HIS A 343 -22.29 -2.26 17.27
C HIS A 343 -23.51 -1.90 18.14
N ARG A 344 -24.12 -2.91 18.78
CA ARG A 344 -25.36 -2.77 19.55
C ARG A 344 -25.30 -1.64 20.58
N GLU A 345 -24.32 -1.68 21.47
CA GLU A 345 -24.22 -0.72 22.58
C GLU A 345 -24.03 0.72 22.07
N GLY A 346 -23.19 0.91 21.05
CA GLY A 346 -22.95 2.21 20.44
C GLY A 346 -24.19 2.78 19.76
N ILE A 347 -24.94 1.94 19.04
CA ILE A 347 -26.20 2.32 18.38
C ILE A 347 -27.29 2.65 19.41
N GLU A 348 -27.48 1.81 20.43
CA GLU A 348 -28.47 2.04 21.50
C GLU A 348 -28.21 3.38 22.21
N ARG A 349 -26.95 3.69 22.53
CA ARG A 349 -26.55 4.99 23.11
C ARG A 349 -26.97 6.18 22.24
N TYR A 350 -26.80 6.10 20.91
CA TYR A 350 -27.23 7.17 20.01
C TYR A 350 -28.75 7.22 19.80
N LEU A 351 -29.45 6.10 19.91
CA LEU A 351 -30.93 6.07 19.87
C LEU A 351 -31.55 6.72 21.10
N GLU A 352 -30.92 6.56 22.27
CA GLU A 352 -31.28 7.21 23.54
C GLU A 352 -30.91 8.70 23.55
N HIS A 353 -29.75 9.05 22.99
CA HIS A 353 -29.23 10.42 22.92
C HIS A 353 -28.96 10.90 21.48
N PRO A 354 -29.99 11.11 20.64
CA PRO A 354 -29.82 11.51 19.24
C PRO A 354 -29.08 12.84 19.06
N GLU A 355 -29.09 13.72 20.06
CA GLU A 355 -28.36 15.00 20.07
C GLU A 355 -26.84 14.85 20.03
N GLN A 356 -26.31 13.68 20.37
CA GLN A 356 -24.87 13.37 20.33
C GLN A 356 -24.40 12.90 18.95
N LEU A 357 -25.34 12.67 18.01
CA LEU A 357 -24.99 12.21 16.67
C LEU A 357 -24.18 13.28 15.91
N PRO A 358 -22.98 12.95 15.41
CA PRO A 358 -22.22 13.85 14.54
C PRO A 358 -22.98 14.06 13.22
N PRO A 359 -22.78 15.17 12.50
CA PRO A 359 -23.50 15.43 11.25
C PRO A 359 -23.19 14.37 10.19
N MET A 360 -24.19 13.96 9.41
CA MET A 360 -24.05 12.92 8.37
C MET A 360 -22.95 13.20 7.35
N SER A 361 -22.70 14.48 7.05
CA SER A 361 -21.60 14.91 6.16
C SER A 361 -20.20 14.64 6.73
N SER A 362 -20.06 14.42 8.04
CA SER A 362 -18.80 14.01 8.66
C SER A 362 -18.59 12.50 8.64
N LEU A 363 -19.68 11.74 8.55
CA LEU A 363 -19.70 10.28 8.51
C LEU A 363 -19.63 9.73 7.08
N THR A 364 -19.92 10.59 6.10
CA THR A 364 -19.91 10.28 4.67
C THR A 364 -18.78 10.99 3.93
N GLY A 365 -18.29 10.40 2.85
CA GLY A 365 -17.19 10.87 2.03
C GLY A 365 -15.80 10.61 2.62
N THR A 366 -14.76 10.96 1.85
CA THR A 366 -13.37 10.91 2.30
C THR A 366 -13.05 12.17 3.11
N THR A 367 -12.36 12.01 4.25
CA THR A 367 -11.88 13.11 5.08
C THR A 367 -10.90 13.98 4.29
N SER A 368 -11.44 14.98 3.58
CA SER A 368 -10.70 15.89 2.70
C SER A 368 -9.95 17.01 3.46
N GLY A 369 -9.68 16.81 4.75
CA GLY A 369 -9.20 17.86 5.65
C GLY A 369 -7.69 18.11 5.68
N ARG A 370 -6.86 17.34 4.94
CA ARG A 370 -5.40 17.55 4.95
C ARG A 370 -4.97 18.50 3.83
N PHE A 371 -4.27 19.58 4.21
CA PHE A 371 -3.64 20.51 3.28
C PHE A 371 -2.79 19.72 2.26
N PRO A 372 -2.91 19.99 0.95
CA PRO A 372 -2.39 19.10 -0.10
C PRO A 372 -0.89 19.28 -0.34
N TRP A 373 -0.08 19.16 0.71
CA TRP A 373 1.38 19.31 0.67
C TRP A 373 2.01 18.45 -0.42
N GLY A 374 1.55 17.21 -0.59
CA GLY A 374 2.05 16.32 -1.64
C GLY A 374 1.82 16.88 -3.06
N LYS A 375 0.66 17.48 -3.33
CA LYS A 375 0.37 18.11 -4.63
C LYS A 375 1.20 19.38 -4.82
N ILE A 376 1.35 20.19 -3.78
CA ILE A 376 2.14 21.43 -3.83
C ILE A 376 3.61 21.11 -4.09
N VAL A 377 4.20 20.22 -3.30
CA VAL A 377 5.62 19.81 -3.44
C VAL A 377 5.83 19.13 -4.79
N GLY A 378 4.96 18.19 -5.18
CA GLY A 378 5.04 17.54 -6.48
C GLY A 378 4.94 18.51 -7.66
N SER A 379 4.04 19.50 -7.58
CA SER A 379 3.89 20.52 -8.63
C SER A 379 5.08 21.49 -8.66
N ALA A 380 5.65 21.84 -7.50
CA ALA A 380 6.85 22.66 -7.42
C ALA A 380 8.06 21.96 -8.04
N ILE A 381 8.25 20.66 -7.76
CA ILE A 381 9.28 19.83 -8.40
C ILE A 381 9.05 19.76 -9.91
N SER A 382 7.80 19.51 -10.34
CA SER A 382 7.44 19.47 -11.77
C SER A 382 7.77 20.78 -12.47
N LEU A 383 7.37 21.91 -11.88
CA LEU A 383 7.64 23.23 -12.41
C LEU A 383 9.15 23.49 -12.48
N PHE A 384 9.90 23.12 -11.44
CA PHE A 384 11.35 23.28 -11.42
C PHE A 384 12.04 22.48 -12.53
N VAL A 385 11.68 21.21 -12.72
CA VAL A 385 12.27 20.36 -13.78
C VAL A 385 11.94 20.94 -15.16
N VAL A 386 10.67 21.23 -15.43
CA VAL A 386 10.25 21.80 -16.73
C VAL A 386 10.92 23.14 -16.99
N LEU A 387 10.93 24.04 -16.00
CA LEU A 387 11.59 25.34 -16.12
C LEU A 387 13.08 25.17 -16.38
N SER A 388 13.74 24.22 -15.74
CA SER A 388 15.17 23.94 -15.96
C SER A 388 15.45 23.54 -17.41
N PHE A 389 14.66 22.64 -17.99
CA PHE A 389 14.77 22.27 -19.40
C PHE A 389 14.50 23.46 -20.34
N VAL A 390 13.47 24.26 -20.06
CA VAL A 390 13.15 25.46 -20.87
C VAL A 390 14.28 26.48 -20.82
N LEU A 391 14.81 26.76 -19.63
CA LEU A 391 15.93 27.70 -19.46
C LEU A 391 17.19 27.19 -20.17
N LEU A 392 17.51 25.91 -20.05
CA LEU A 392 18.64 25.34 -20.79
C LEU A 392 18.43 25.39 -22.31
N ALA A 393 17.21 25.15 -22.81
CA ALA A 393 16.89 25.26 -24.24
C ALA A 393 17.00 26.69 -24.78
N LEU A 394 16.86 27.70 -23.92
CA LEU A 394 17.07 29.12 -24.26
C LEU A 394 18.53 29.57 -24.06
N SER A 395 19.40 28.70 -23.56
CA SER A 395 20.81 28.97 -23.36
C SER A 395 21.65 28.60 -24.60
N THR A 396 22.96 28.80 -24.52
CA THR A 396 23.92 28.37 -25.57
C THR A 396 24.22 26.87 -25.54
N VAL A 397 23.64 26.11 -24.59
CA VAL A 397 23.72 24.65 -24.59
C VAL A 397 22.99 24.13 -25.83
N GLY A 398 23.73 23.62 -26.82
CA GLY A 398 23.15 23.22 -28.10
C GLY A 398 22.00 22.21 -27.93
N ASN A 399 21.03 22.27 -28.85
CA ASN A 399 19.85 21.38 -28.84
C ASN A 399 20.24 19.89 -28.78
N ASP A 400 21.37 19.51 -29.38
CA ASP A 400 21.87 18.14 -29.39
C ASP A 400 22.13 17.61 -27.97
N ALA A 401 22.72 18.43 -27.08
CA ALA A 401 22.99 18.05 -25.70
C ALA A 401 21.70 17.84 -24.88
N LEU A 402 20.68 18.65 -25.14
CA LEU A 402 19.38 18.52 -24.47
C LEU A 402 18.60 17.31 -24.98
N ILE A 403 18.65 17.04 -26.28
CA ILE A 403 18.05 15.85 -26.89
C ILE A 403 18.74 14.60 -26.35
N GLU A 404 20.07 14.59 -26.25
CA GLU A 404 20.82 13.46 -25.71
C GLU A 404 20.51 13.21 -24.23
N LEU A 405 20.49 14.28 -23.41
CA LEU A 405 20.11 14.19 -22.00
C LEU A 405 18.69 13.64 -21.82
N PHE A 406 17.73 14.16 -22.60
CA PHE A 406 16.36 13.70 -22.59
C PHE A 406 16.24 12.25 -23.07
N ALA A 407 16.95 11.87 -24.14
CA ALA A 407 16.94 10.51 -24.67
C ALA A 407 17.52 9.51 -23.66
N ALA A 408 18.64 9.85 -23.01
CA ALA A 408 19.23 9.02 -21.95
C ALA A 408 18.24 8.86 -20.78
N TRP A 409 17.61 9.95 -20.34
CA TRP A 409 16.62 9.93 -19.27
C TRP A 409 15.40 9.08 -19.62
N PHE A 410 14.85 9.27 -20.82
CA PHE A 410 13.71 8.53 -21.35
C PHE A 410 14.02 7.03 -21.44
N LEU A 411 15.17 6.67 -22.02
CA LEU A 411 15.57 5.27 -22.20
C LEU A 411 15.83 4.57 -20.88
N ILE A 412 16.53 5.20 -19.94
CA ILE A 412 16.83 4.60 -18.64
C ILE A 412 15.54 4.35 -17.85
N ASN A 413 14.65 5.34 -17.78
CA ASN A 413 13.35 5.16 -17.13
C ASN A 413 12.51 4.08 -17.81
N GLY A 414 12.45 4.12 -19.15
CA GLY A 414 11.67 3.17 -19.93
C GLY A 414 12.17 1.73 -19.79
N VAL A 415 13.47 1.50 -19.86
CA VAL A 415 14.08 0.16 -19.76
C VAL A 415 13.89 -0.43 -18.36
N PHE A 416 14.12 0.33 -17.30
CA PHE A 416 13.94 -0.16 -15.93
C PHE A 416 12.47 -0.43 -15.62
N ALA A 417 11.58 0.51 -15.93
CA ALA A 417 10.15 0.34 -15.67
C ALA A 417 9.55 -0.81 -16.50
N ALA A 418 9.83 -0.88 -17.81
CA ALA A 418 9.37 -1.98 -18.66
C ALA A 418 10.02 -3.31 -18.28
N GLY A 419 11.30 -3.31 -17.93
CA GLY A 419 12.05 -4.50 -17.53
C GLY A 419 11.50 -5.12 -16.25
N LEU A 420 11.27 -4.31 -15.22
CA LEU A 420 10.69 -4.78 -13.96
C LEU A 420 9.21 -5.17 -14.12
N ALA A 421 8.42 -4.41 -14.88
CA ALA A 421 7.07 -4.82 -15.23
C ALA A 421 7.06 -6.19 -15.91
N LYS A 422 7.98 -6.39 -16.88
CA LYS A 422 8.11 -7.64 -17.62
C LYS A 422 8.53 -8.80 -16.72
N ALA A 423 9.46 -8.56 -15.79
CA ALA A 423 9.89 -9.55 -14.80
C ALA A 423 8.74 -9.94 -13.85
N ALA A 424 7.84 -9.00 -13.53
CA ALA A 424 6.63 -9.25 -12.74
C ALA A 424 5.48 -9.92 -13.53
N GLY A 425 5.72 -10.31 -14.80
CA GLY A 425 4.74 -11.04 -15.61
C GLY A 425 3.89 -10.18 -16.55
N ALA A 426 4.20 -8.89 -16.71
CA ALA A 426 3.46 -8.02 -17.62
C ALA A 426 3.52 -8.51 -19.08
N ARG A 427 2.43 -8.24 -19.82
CA ARG A 427 2.45 -8.40 -21.28
C ARG A 427 3.37 -7.34 -21.88
N TRP A 428 3.99 -7.66 -23.01
CA TRP A 428 4.95 -6.77 -23.68
C TRP A 428 4.36 -5.39 -23.97
N LEU A 429 3.12 -5.32 -24.47
CA LEU A 429 2.49 -4.03 -24.77
C LEU A 429 2.29 -3.19 -23.49
N SER A 430 1.83 -3.81 -22.40
CA SER A 430 1.63 -3.12 -21.12
C SER A 430 2.95 -2.61 -20.55
N ALA A 431 3.98 -3.45 -20.56
CA ALA A 431 5.33 -3.09 -20.12
C ALA A 431 5.92 -1.93 -20.94
N LEU A 432 5.75 -1.96 -22.27
CA LEU A 432 6.23 -0.89 -23.16
C LEU A 432 5.47 0.42 -22.97
N VAL A 433 4.15 0.37 -22.74
CA VAL A 433 3.34 1.56 -22.43
C VAL A 433 3.77 2.15 -21.09
N GLY A 434 3.92 1.32 -20.05
CA GLY A 434 4.43 1.74 -18.75
C GLY A 434 5.82 2.38 -18.86
N GLY A 435 6.75 1.72 -19.56
CA GLY A 435 8.09 2.24 -19.82
C GLY A 435 8.08 3.56 -20.59
N GLY A 436 7.27 3.67 -21.65
CA GLY A 436 7.15 4.89 -22.45
C GLY A 436 6.62 6.10 -21.68
N VAL A 437 5.88 5.88 -20.59
CA VAL A 437 5.35 6.93 -19.71
C VAL A 437 6.23 7.15 -18.47
N ALA A 438 7.16 6.25 -18.14
CA ALA A 438 7.93 6.29 -16.89
C ALA A 438 8.71 7.60 -16.64
N TRP A 439 9.27 8.20 -17.70
CA TRP A 439 9.95 9.49 -17.60
C TRP A 439 9.04 10.62 -17.06
N MET A 440 7.72 10.53 -17.29
CA MET A 440 6.76 11.53 -16.82
C MET A 440 6.66 11.55 -15.30
N THR A 441 6.91 10.45 -14.59
CA THR A 441 6.92 10.41 -13.11
C THR A 441 8.03 11.24 -12.53
N SER A 442 9.18 11.25 -13.20
CA SER A 442 10.31 12.06 -12.81
C SER A 442 10.01 13.57 -12.93
N ILE A 443 9.12 13.95 -13.86
CA ILE A 443 8.61 15.32 -13.98
C ILE A 443 7.50 15.56 -12.97
N ASN A 444 6.45 14.74 -13.03
CA ASN A 444 5.27 14.83 -12.19
C ASN A 444 5.18 13.58 -11.31
N PRO A 445 5.62 13.66 -10.04
CA PRO A 445 5.57 12.55 -9.10
C PRO A 445 4.15 12.00 -8.85
N LEU A 446 3.11 12.72 -9.25
CA LEU A 446 1.72 12.27 -9.13
C LEU A 446 1.29 11.32 -10.26
N LEU A 447 2.07 11.20 -11.34
CA LEU A 447 1.78 10.30 -12.46
C LEU A 447 2.63 9.04 -12.37
N ALA A 448 2.00 7.92 -12.04
CA ALA A 448 2.68 6.63 -11.88
C ALA A 448 2.55 5.77 -13.16
N PRO A 449 3.65 5.29 -13.79
CA PRO A 449 3.62 4.48 -15.02
C PRO A 449 2.97 3.11 -14.79
N GLY A 450 2.99 2.62 -13.56
CA GLY A 450 2.24 1.46 -13.13
C GLY A 450 0.76 1.63 -13.42
N TRP A 451 0.19 2.83 -13.30
CA TRP A 451 -1.23 3.03 -13.61
C TRP A 451 -1.54 2.81 -15.10
N PHE A 452 -0.66 3.27 -15.99
CA PHE A 452 -0.79 3.03 -17.42
C PHE A 452 -0.56 1.56 -17.78
N THR A 453 0.36 0.90 -17.09
CA THR A 453 0.61 -0.54 -17.24
C THR A 453 -0.61 -1.35 -16.81
N GLY A 454 -1.15 -1.06 -15.62
CA GLY A 454 -2.33 -1.73 -15.06
C GLY A 454 -3.58 -1.48 -15.90
N TYR A 455 -3.77 -0.26 -16.41
CA TYR A 455 -4.83 0.06 -17.38
C TYR A 455 -4.77 -0.85 -18.62
N MET A 456 -3.56 -1.06 -19.17
CA MET A 456 -3.36 -1.92 -20.33
C MET A 456 -3.57 -3.41 -20.02
N GLU A 457 -3.20 -3.86 -18.82
CA GLU A 457 -3.47 -5.21 -18.35
C GLU A 457 -4.98 -5.44 -18.15
N LEU A 458 -5.70 -4.54 -17.48
CA LEU A 458 -7.15 -4.65 -17.24
C LEU A 458 -7.97 -4.69 -18.53
N ARG A 459 -7.52 -3.98 -19.58
CA ARG A 459 -8.14 -4.06 -20.91
C ARG A 459 -8.06 -5.45 -21.56
N ARG A 460 -7.18 -6.33 -21.08
CA ARG A 460 -6.98 -7.67 -21.63
C ARG A 460 -7.33 -8.79 -20.66
N THR A 461 -7.20 -8.53 -19.37
CA THR A 461 -7.56 -9.46 -18.30
C THR A 461 -8.34 -8.67 -17.29
N PRO A 462 -9.69 -8.72 -17.33
CA PRO A 462 -10.48 -8.16 -16.25
C PRO A 462 -10.10 -8.87 -14.96
N VAL A 463 -10.12 -8.12 -13.88
CA VAL A 463 -9.82 -8.59 -12.54
C VAL A 463 -11.07 -8.36 -11.71
N ASN A 464 -11.44 -9.38 -10.94
CA ASN A 464 -12.58 -9.33 -10.06
C ASN A 464 -12.11 -9.23 -8.61
N VAL A 465 -12.93 -8.60 -7.77
CA VAL A 465 -12.66 -8.49 -6.33
C VAL A 465 -12.64 -9.87 -5.65
N THR A 466 -13.36 -10.85 -6.20
CA THR A 466 -13.38 -12.24 -5.70
C THR A 466 -12.02 -12.96 -5.78
N ASP A 467 -11.09 -12.50 -6.63
CA ASP A 467 -9.72 -13.03 -6.69
C ASP A 467 -8.99 -12.94 -5.33
N ILE A 468 -9.44 -12.05 -4.46
CA ILE A 468 -8.92 -11.87 -3.11
C ILE A 468 -9.19 -13.09 -2.23
N GLY A 469 -10.38 -13.69 -2.32
CA GLY A 469 -10.72 -14.90 -1.58
C GLY A 469 -9.73 -16.02 -1.93
N ARG A 470 -9.48 -16.20 -3.23
CA ARG A 470 -8.50 -17.16 -3.72
C ARG A 470 -7.08 -16.88 -3.20
N LEU A 471 -6.67 -15.63 -3.06
CA LEU A 471 -5.37 -15.29 -2.48
C LEU A 471 -5.31 -15.64 -1.00
N ASN A 472 -6.40 -15.45 -0.27
CA ASN A 472 -6.45 -15.79 1.14
C ASN A 472 -6.42 -17.31 1.35
N ASP A 473 -7.16 -18.07 0.55
CA ASP A 473 -7.12 -19.54 0.58
C ASP A 473 -5.69 -20.07 0.35
N LEU A 474 -4.92 -19.40 -0.53
CA LEU A 474 -3.52 -19.74 -0.77
C LEU A 474 -2.63 -19.40 0.44
N MET A 475 -2.87 -18.27 1.11
CA MET A 475 -2.07 -17.80 2.24
C MET A 475 -2.46 -18.45 3.58
N ALA A 476 -3.64 -19.04 3.70
CA ALA A 476 -4.09 -19.73 4.91
C ALA A 476 -3.26 -20.99 5.22
N ASP A 477 -2.60 -21.55 4.20
CA ASP A 477 -1.72 -22.71 4.36
C ASP A 477 -0.29 -22.28 4.71
N GLU A 478 -0.07 -22.04 6.01
CA GLU A 478 1.20 -21.55 6.57
C GLU A 478 2.36 -22.55 6.45
N GLU A 479 2.07 -23.83 6.19
CA GLU A 479 3.09 -24.89 6.08
C GLU A 479 3.70 -24.98 4.67
N ARG A 480 3.14 -24.27 3.68
CA ARG A 480 3.63 -24.35 2.30
C ARG A 480 4.98 -23.64 2.11
N PRO A 481 5.92 -24.26 1.38
CA PRO A 481 7.15 -23.61 1.01
C PRO A 481 6.89 -22.43 0.07
N LEU A 482 7.55 -21.30 0.32
CA LEU A 482 7.43 -20.06 -0.47
C LEU A 482 7.69 -20.26 -1.97
N GLY A 483 8.51 -21.25 -2.33
CA GLY A 483 8.83 -21.59 -3.72
C GLY A 483 7.63 -22.08 -4.54
N GLU A 484 6.60 -22.62 -3.88
CA GLU A 484 5.35 -23.08 -4.51
C GLU A 484 4.24 -22.05 -4.36
N LEU A 485 4.16 -21.40 -3.19
CA LEU A 485 3.16 -20.38 -2.89
C LEU A 485 3.25 -19.18 -3.84
N VAL A 486 4.45 -18.63 -4.05
CA VAL A 486 4.61 -17.39 -4.83
C VAL A 486 4.18 -17.56 -6.29
N PRO A 487 4.59 -18.60 -7.04
CA PRO A 487 4.08 -18.87 -8.38
C PRO A 487 2.54 -18.98 -8.45
N GLU A 488 1.90 -19.67 -7.51
CA GLU A 488 0.44 -19.81 -7.48
C GLU A 488 -0.26 -18.47 -7.22
N MET A 489 0.31 -17.61 -6.36
CA MET A 489 -0.17 -16.25 -6.19
C MET A 489 -0.07 -15.45 -7.50
N PHE A 490 1.02 -15.59 -8.27
CA PHE A 490 1.17 -14.97 -9.59
C PHE A 490 0.21 -15.51 -10.66
N ASP A 491 -0.41 -16.66 -10.45
CA ASP A 491 -1.49 -17.18 -11.29
C ASP A 491 -2.84 -16.49 -11.02
N VAL A 492 -3.00 -15.85 -9.85
CA VAL A 492 -4.18 -15.04 -9.56
C VAL A 492 -4.10 -13.70 -10.32
N PRO A 493 -5.09 -13.37 -11.18
CA PRO A 493 -5.06 -12.17 -12.01
C PRO A 493 -4.85 -10.88 -11.22
N LEU A 494 -5.53 -10.75 -10.07
CA LEU A 494 -5.37 -9.61 -9.18
C LEU A 494 -3.94 -9.43 -8.66
N PHE A 495 -3.36 -10.47 -8.07
CA PHE A 495 -2.02 -10.37 -7.49
C PHE A 495 -0.99 -10.04 -8.56
N ARG A 496 -1.07 -10.70 -9.72
CA ARG A 496 -0.24 -10.37 -10.88
C ARG A 496 -0.39 -8.92 -11.30
N LEU A 497 -1.61 -8.39 -11.37
CA LEU A 497 -1.86 -6.98 -11.70
C LEU A 497 -1.18 -6.04 -10.69
N ILE A 498 -1.35 -6.27 -9.39
CA ILE A 498 -0.73 -5.48 -8.32
C ILE A 498 0.79 -5.51 -8.46
N MET A 499 1.38 -6.70 -8.62
CA MET A 499 2.82 -6.87 -8.75
C MET A 499 3.38 -6.18 -10.00
N VAL A 500 2.68 -6.27 -11.14
CA VAL A 500 3.05 -5.56 -12.36
C VAL A 500 3.03 -4.04 -12.16
N VAL A 501 1.95 -3.50 -11.58
CA VAL A 501 1.81 -2.06 -11.31
C VAL A 501 2.91 -1.58 -10.37
N ALA A 502 3.15 -2.32 -9.28
CA ALA A 502 4.17 -2.00 -8.28
C ALA A 502 5.57 -2.05 -8.89
N ALA A 503 5.90 -3.11 -9.65
CA ALA A 503 7.20 -3.28 -10.28
C ALA A 503 7.51 -2.17 -11.30
N THR A 504 6.52 -1.74 -12.11
CA THR A 504 6.70 -0.60 -13.02
C THR A 504 7.04 0.68 -12.25
N ASN A 505 6.32 0.95 -11.15
CA ASN A 505 6.53 2.14 -10.33
C ASN A 505 7.90 2.13 -9.65
N VAL A 506 8.28 1.00 -9.04
CA VAL A 506 9.61 0.80 -8.44
C VAL A 506 10.69 1.00 -9.49
N GLY A 507 10.52 0.44 -10.69
CA GLY A 507 11.47 0.61 -11.78
C GLY A 507 11.66 2.06 -12.19
N SER A 508 10.58 2.84 -12.27
CA SER A 508 10.66 4.28 -12.55
C SER A 508 11.42 5.01 -11.43
N ILE A 509 11.07 4.80 -10.16
CA ILE A 509 11.72 5.46 -9.02
C ILE A 509 13.22 5.15 -8.96
N VAL A 510 13.58 3.88 -9.10
CA VAL A 510 14.98 3.45 -9.14
C VAL A 510 15.70 4.09 -10.32
N ALA A 511 15.10 4.09 -11.50
CA ALA A 511 15.68 4.72 -12.67
C ALA A 511 15.92 6.22 -12.49
N SER A 512 14.97 6.96 -11.92
CA SER A 512 15.13 8.38 -11.59
C SER A 512 16.31 8.61 -10.65
N ALA A 513 16.41 7.81 -9.58
CA ALA A 513 17.48 7.93 -8.60
C ALA A 513 18.85 7.61 -9.23
N LEU A 514 18.94 6.53 -10.01
CA LEU A 514 20.16 6.14 -10.72
C LEU A 514 20.55 7.19 -11.78
N PHE A 515 19.57 7.74 -12.50
CA PHE A 515 19.81 8.77 -13.51
C PHE A 515 20.42 10.02 -12.88
N VAL A 516 19.80 10.56 -11.82
CA VAL A 516 20.30 11.76 -11.12
C VAL A 516 21.68 11.52 -10.52
N ALA A 517 21.93 10.33 -9.97
CA ALA A 517 23.18 10.08 -9.25
C ALA A 517 24.37 9.72 -10.15
N TYR A 518 24.13 9.04 -11.26
CA TYR A 518 25.22 8.50 -12.09
C TYR A 518 25.26 9.09 -13.48
N VAL A 519 24.12 9.37 -14.11
CA VAL A 519 24.07 9.80 -15.52
C VAL A 519 24.10 11.32 -15.65
N LEU A 520 23.26 12.02 -14.89
CA LEU A 520 23.20 13.48 -14.90
C LEU A 520 24.57 14.15 -14.62
N PRO A 521 25.42 13.65 -13.69
CA PRO A 521 26.74 14.22 -13.49
C PRO A 521 27.66 14.09 -14.69
N LEU A 522 27.51 13.06 -15.54
CA LEU A 522 28.32 12.92 -16.76
C LEU A 522 28.02 14.06 -17.73
N PHE A 523 26.75 14.34 -17.98
CA PHE A 523 26.31 15.48 -18.78
C PHE A 523 26.71 16.81 -18.13
N ALA A 524 26.57 16.93 -16.81
CA ALA A 524 26.96 18.14 -16.10
C ALA A 524 28.45 18.45 -16.26
N LEU A 525 29.33 17.44 -16.30
CA LEU A 525 30.77 17.64 -16.51
C LEU A 525 31.07 18.30 -17.86
N ASP A 526 30.40 17.86 -18.92
CA ASP A 526 30.54 18.46 -20.26
C ASP A 526 30.04 19.91 -20.31
N LEU A 527 29.15 20.27 -19.38
CA LEU A 527 28.58 21.62 -19.22
C LEU A 527 29.33 22.51 -18.22
N GLY A 528 30.47 22.06 -17.70
CA GLY A 528 31.26 22.82 -16.71
C GLY A 528 30.83 22.61 -15.25
N GLY A 529 30.21 21.46 -14.96
CA GLY A 529 29.72 21.07 -13.64
C GLY A 529 28.44 21.79 -13.21
N ALA A 530 28.08 21.67 -11.92
CA ALA A 530 26.87 22.29 -11.37
C ALA A 530 26.85 23.83 -11.51
N GLU A 531 28.01 24.46 -11.39
CA GLU A 531 28.15 25.91 -11.60
C GLU A 531 27.94 26.31 -13.07
N GLY A 532 28.44 25.49 -14.00
CA GLY A 532 28.23 25.68 -15.43
C GLY A 532 26.75 25.56 -15.82
N VAL A 533 26.06 24.53 -15.34
CA VAL A 533 24.60 24.35 -15.53
C VAL A 533 23.83 25.55 -14.98
N THR A 534 24.17 26.02 -13.78
CA THR A 534 23.51 27.19 -13.17
C THR A 534 23.74 28.45 -13.99
N ARG A 535 24.95 28.65 -14.52
CA ARG A 535 25.28 29.78 -15.41
C ARG A 535 24.46 29.72 -16.70
N LEU A 536 24.34 28.55 -17.31
CA LEU A 536 23.53 28.34 -18.51
C LEU A 536 22.04 28.60 -18.25
N MET A 537 21.50 28.18 -17.10
CA MET A 537 20.12 28.49 -16.73
C MET A 537 19.89 30.01 -16.55
N LEU A 538 20.84 30.73 -15.93
CA LEU A 538 20.78 32.19 -15.80
C LEU A 538 20.90 32.90 -17.15
N GLU A 539 21.73 32.39 -18.05
CA GLU A 539 21.86 32.87 -19.42
C GLU A 539 20.55 32.67 -20.19
N GLY A 540 19.97 31.48 -20.12
CA GLY A 540 18.67 31.18 -20.71
C GLY A 540 17.55 32.08 -20.17
N ALA A 541 17.57 32.40 -18.87
CA ALA A 541 16.62 33.34 -18.27
C ALA A 541 16.76 34.75 -18.85
N ARG A 542 18.00 35.22 -19.07
CA ARG A 542 18.28 36.52 -19.73
C ARG A 542 17.84 36.52 -21.19
N ASN A 543 18.14 35.45 -21.93
CA ASN A 543 17.73 35.30 -23.33
C ASN A 543 16.21 35.27 -23.45
N GLY A 544 15.53 34.48 -22.61
CA GLY A 544 14.07 34.44 -22.53
C GLY A 544 13.46 35.80 -22.19
N TRP A 545 14.02 36.51 -21.22
CA TRP A 545 13.61 37.87 -20.87
C TRP A 545 13.74 38.83 -22.07
N ASN A 546 14.85 38.78 -22.80
CA ASN A 546 15.07 39.62 -23.97
C ASN A 546 14.08 39.31 -25.10
N ILE A 547 13.72 38.03 -25.31
CA ILE A 547 12.70 37.63 -26.30
C ILE A 547 11.32 38.18 -25.91
N VAL A 548 10.90 37.98 -24.65
CA VAL A 548 9.61 38.44 -24.16
C VAL A 548 9.53 39.97 -24.16
N TRP A 549 10.56 40.64 -23.65
CA TRP A 549 10.64 42.10 -23.62
C TRP A 549 10.72 42.68 -25.04
N GLY A 550 11.45 42.05 -25.95
CA GLY A 550 11.51 42.43 -27.37
C GLY A 550 10.16 42.30 -28.07
N ALA A 551 9.39 41.24 -27.78
CA ALA A 551 8.04 41.07 -28.30
C ALA A 551 7.05 42.09 -27.73
N LEU A 552 7.20 42.49 -26.46
CA LEU A 552 6.36 43.50 -25.81
C LEU A 552 6.73 44.94 -26.21
N ALA A 553 8.02 45.23 -26.41
CA ALA A 553 8.52 46.55 -26.76
C ALA A 553 8.53 46.82 -28.28
N GLY A 554 8.53 45.79 -29.12
CA GLY A 554 8.49 45.87 -30.59
C GLY A 554 7.08 45.87 -31.19
N GLY A 555 6.03 45.98 -30.37
CA GLY A 555 4.64 46.08 -30.77
C GLY A 555 4.11 47.51 -30.94
N ALA A 556 5.00 48.50 -31.18
CA ALA A 556 4.64 49.88 -31.51
C ALA A 556 5.21 50.28 -32.87
#